data_AF-A0A3M1ZN11-F1
#
_entry.id   AF-A0A3M1ZN11-F1
#
_cell.length_a   1.000
_cell.length_b   1.000
_cell.length_c   1.000
_cell.angle_alpha   90.00
_cell.angle_beta   90.00
_cell.angle_gamma   90.00
#
_symmetry.space_group_name_H-M   'P 1'
#
loop_
_entity.id
_entity.type
_entity.pdbx_description
1 polymer ?
#
loop_
_entity_poly.entity_id
_entity_poly.type
_entity_poly.pdbx_seq_one_letter_code
_entity_poly.pdbx_strand_id
1 'polypeptide(L)'
;MLQRVRQYLIDSYNGLYLIVIAPSMPTKGTVAKVLLGLIIGLIWAYGINPIQFYDAAPSQLSASYRQQWAELVAAAAEAQFYDDEAIRQLFAEIENPAAAIDRAISQATPNSFAQQALQNARPLAEAAGSGKAAPKPGGLIGDLISGWIIPALLITIITPILVVVWRMLIYPNIVAGLIERFKMMRDKDYREQRMREKAELERIRTQREAAQNVVVETDTELGEPITTKVSIYTPGRAYDDSFAIEDANDTFLGEMGASVAKRIGDNQVAAVEVWLFDKEDFVRTLNKIFVSEHGFNDPATRAELENKVENPATDIIQISEGAEAVMETDQLRVRARVKRVEYGSDGSMPSNSYFDGLQIELAAWQKGESSGPYKTSVSMPSATPGATPTPSPVTPATPAGSGAPSIQPLSPPPMQTPPSTGQVQPVMPAT
;
A
#
# COMPACT_ATOMS: atom_id res chain seq x y z
N MET A 1 -21.32 0.51 36.91
CA MET A 1 -21.21 -0.06 35.55
C MET A 1 -21.08 1.00 34.46
N LEU A 2 -22.01 1.97 34.35
CA LEU A 2 -21.99 2.97 33.26
C LEU A 2 -20.69 3.78 33.14
N GLN A 3 -20.05 4.17 34.24
CA GLN A 3 -18.79 4.92 34.17
C GLN A 3 -17.61 4.12 33.61
N ARG A 4 -17.53 2.81 33.92
CA ARG A 4 -16.48 1.94 33.38
C ARG A 4 -16.66 1.69 31.88
N VAL A 5 -17.90 1.54 31.42
CA VAL A 5 -18.22 1.40 30.00
C VAL A 5 -17.88 2.69 29.23
N ARG A 6 -18.21 3.85 29.80
CA ARG A 6 -17.84 5.14 29.23
C ARG A 6 -16.33 5.31 29.14
N GLN A 7 -15.59 4.95 30.20
CA GLN A 7 -14.13 5.06 30.21
C GLN A 7 -13.49 4.12 29.19
N TYR A 8 -13.95 2.86 29.12
CA TYR A 8 -13.51 1.89 28.10
C TYR A 8 -13.75 2.40 26.67
N LEU A 9 -14.90 3.03 26.39
CA LEU A 9 -15.20 3.63 25.09
C LEU A 9 -14.29 4.82 24.76
N ILE A 10 -13.98 5.66 25.75
CA ILE A 10 -13.06 6.80 25.59
C ILE A 10 -11.63 6.30 25.34
N ASP A 11 -11.18 5.31 26.10
CA ASP A 11 -9.84 4.73 25.96
C ASP A 11 -9.70 3.96 24.64
N SER A 12 -10.77 3.28 24.20
CA SER A 12 -10.83 2.63 22.88
C SER A 12 -10.82 3.65 21.74
N TYR A 13 -11.55 4.76 21.87
CA TYR A 13 -11.52 5.86 20.91
C TYR A 13 -10.12 6.49 20.85
N ASN A 14 -9.52 6.80 21.99
CA ASN A 14 -8.19 7.41 22.02
C ASN A 14 -7.10 6.45 21.52
N GLY A 15 -7.17 5.16 21.88
CA GLY A 15 -6.18 4.17 21.47
C GLY A 15 -6.29 3.77 20.00
N LEU A 16 -7.50 3.53 19.49
CA LEU A 16 -7.68 3.06 18.12
C LEU A 16 -7.80 4.24 17.14
N TYR A 17 -8.62 5.24 17.46
CA TYR A 17 -8.91 6.31 16.51
C TYR A 17 -7.79 7.35 16.45
N LEU A 18 -7.28 7.87 17.56
CA LEU A 18 -6.25 8.92 17.52
C LEU A 18 -4.87 8.39 17.11
N ILE A 19 -4.50 7.17 17.52
CA ILE A 19 -3.15 6.64 17.31
C ILE A 19 -3.04 5.90 15.97
N VAL A 20 -4.06 5.12 15.58
CA VAL A 20 -3.97 4.25 14.39
C VAL A 20 -4.70 4.85 13.18
N ILE A 21 -5.92 5.36 13.40
CA ILE A 21 -6.79 5.80 12.29
C ILE A 21 -6.55 7.27 11.91
N ALA A 22 -6.35 8.17 12.88
CA ALA A 22 -6.23 9.60 12.60
C ALA A 22 -5.02 9.98 11.74
N PRO A 23 -3.83 9.36 11.91
CA PRO A 23 -2.70 9.60 11.01
C PRO A 23 -2.90 9.01 9.61
N SER A 24 -3.80 8.04 9.46
CA SER A 24 -4.11 7.38 8.19
C SER A 24 -5.36 7.94 7.49
N MET A 25 -6.10 8.86 8.13
CA MET A 25 -7.26 9.50 7.52
C MET A 25 -6.86 10.43 6.38
N PRO A 26 -7.60 10.40 5.25
CA PRO A 26 -7.36 11.31 4.14
C PRO A 26 -7.56 12.76 4.60
N THR A 27 -6.64 13.63 4.20
CA THR A 27 -6.73 15.06 4.50
C THR A 27 -8.06 15.63 3.97
N LYS A 28 -8.58 16.68 4.63
CA LYS A 28 -9.83 17.35 4.19
C LYS A 28 -9.82 17.72 2.70
N GLY A 29 -8.66 18.10 2.16
CA GLY A 29 -8.49 18.38 0.74
C GLY A 29 -8.57 17.15 -0.18
N THR A 30 -8.17 15.97 0.30
CA THR A 30 -8.34 14.70 -0.43
C THR A 30 -9.80 14.30 -0.48
N VAL A 31 -10.49 14.39 0.66
CA VAL A 31 -11.94 14.12 0.74
C VAL A 31 -12.73 15.04 -0.18
N ALA A 32 -12.41 16.34 -0.19
CA ALA A 32 -13.05 17.31 -1.08
C ALA A 32 -12.88 16.97 -2.57
N LYS A 33 -11.69 16.51 -2.98
CA LYS A 33 -11.43 16.10 -4.37
C LYS A 33 -12.20 14.84 -4.77
N VAL A 34 -12.30 13.86 -3.86
CA VAL A 34 -13.08 12.64 -4.10
C VAL A 34 -14.57 12.98 -4.24
N LEU A 35 -15.11 13.81 -3.35
CA LEU A 35 -16.50 14.27 -3.43
C LEU A 35 -16.76 15.04 -4.72
N LEU A 36 -15.84 15.92 -5.12
CA LEU A 36 -15.94 16.66 -6.37
C LEU A 36 -15.95 15.70 -7.58
N GLY A 37 -15.07 14.70 -7.60
CA GLY A 37 -15.04 13.67 -8.64
C GLY A 37 -16.33 12.85 -8.71
N LEU A 38 -16.91 12.48 -7.56
CA LEU A 38 -18.18 11.77 -7.48
C LEU A 38 -19.35 12.62 -8.01
N ILE A 39 -19.41 13.90 -7.63
CA ILE A 39 -20.44 14.83 -8.13
C ILE A 39 -20.33 14.98 -9.65
N ILE A 40 -19.11 15.16 -10.18
CA ILE A 40 -18.88 15.24 -11.63
C ILE A 40 -19.31 13.94 -12.32
N GLY A 41 -18.96 12.78 -11.75
CA GLY A 41 -19.37 11.47 -12.25
C GLY A 41 -20.89 11.30 -12.31
N LEU A 42 -21.61 11.73 -11.26
CA LEU A 42 -23.08 11.71 -11.24
C LEU A 42 -23.69 12.65 -12.28
N ILE A 43 -23.16 13.88 -12.41
CA ILE A 43 -23.63 14.83 -13.44
C ILE A 43 -23.43 14.23 -14.84
N TRP A 44 -22.30 13.58 -15.08
CA TRP A 44 -22.05 12.93 -16.36
C TRP A 44 -23.00 11.76 -16.60
N ALA A 45 -23.15 10.87 -15.62
CA ALA A 45 -23.95 9.65 -15.73
C ALA A 45 -25.45 9.89 -15.86
N TYR A 46 -25.99 10.97 -15.26
CA TYR A 46 -27.43 11.26 -15.29
C TYR A 46 -27.81 12.44 -16.19
N GLY A 47 -26.87 13.35 -16.46
CA GLY A 47 -27.13 14.54 -17.27
C GLY A 47 -26.66 14.41 -18.72
N ILE A 48 -25.45 13.87 -18.94
CA ILE A 48 -24.82 13.84 -20.27
C ILE A 48 -25.12 12.53 -20.99
N ASN A 49 -24.96 11.40 -20.31
CA ASN A 49 -25.20 10.09 -20.88
C ASN A 49 -26.06 9.24 -19.93
N PRO A 50 -27.36 9.56 -19.81
CA PRO A 50 -28.27 8.81 -18.97
C PRO A 50 -28.32 7.35 -19.41
N ILE A 51 -28.30 6.45 -18.42
CA ILE A 51 -28.48 5.03 -18.66
C ILE A 51 -29.89 4.81 -19.23
N GLN A 52 -29.94 4.23 -20.44
CA GLN A 52 -31.19 3.87 -21.10
C GLN A 52 -31.38 2.36 -21.00
N PHE A 53 -32.56 1.95 -20.55
CA PHE A 53 -32.96 0.54 -20.50
C PHE A 53 -33.76 0.20 -21.75
N TYR A 54 -33.35 -0.85 -22.45
CA TYR A 54 -34.01 -1.39 -23.63
C TYR A 54 -34.65 -2.74 -23.28
N ASP A 55 -35.67 -3.14 -24.05
CA ASP A 55 -36.33 -4.45 -23.93
C ASP A 55 -36.85 -4.77 -22.52
N ALA A 56 -37.33 -3.74 -21.82
CA ALA A 56 -37.95 -3.92 -20.51
C ALA A 56 -39.22 -4.76 -20.62
N ALA A 57 -39.33 -5.79 -19.78
CA ALA A 57 -40.51 -6.64 -19.74
C ALA A 57 -41.75 -5.82 -19.31
N PRO A 58 -42.98 -6.16 -19.76
CA PRO A 58 -44.19 -5.44 -19.37
C PRO A 58 -44.39 -5.33 -17.85
N SER A 59 -43.91 -6.31 -17.07
CA SER A 59 -43.93 -6.29 -15.60
C SER A 59 -43.08 -5.18 -14.98
N GLN A 60 -42.04 -4.70 -15.67
CA GLN A 60 -41.13 -3.65 -15.19
C GLN A 60 -41.65 -2.24 -15.48
N LEU A 61 -42.73 -2.12 -16.25
CA LEU A 61 -43.36 -0.84 -16.55
C LEU A 61 -43.99 -0.21 -15.30
N SER A 62 -44.07 1.13 -15.31
CA SER A 62 -44.79 1.87 -14.27
C SER A 62 -46.26 1.43 -14.21
N ALA A 63 -46.93 1.68 -13.08
CA ALA A 63 -48.32 1.28 -12.91
C ALA A 63 -49.26 1.85 -14.00
N SER A 64 -48.99 3.06 -14.50
CA SER A 64 -49.77 3.67 -15.59
C SER A 64 -49.49 3.02 -16.95
N TYR A 65 -48.22 2.71 -17.25
CA TYR A 65 -47.87 2.02 -18.50
C TYR A 65 -48.32 0.56 -18.53
N ARG A 66 -48.37 -0.12 -17.37
CA ARG A 66 -49.00 -1.45 -17.26
C ARG A 66 -50.51 -1.41 -17.53
N GLN A 67 -51.19 -0.33 -17.14
CA GLN A 67 -52.60 -0.14 -17.49
C GLN A 67 -52.77 0.05 -19.00
N GLN A 68 -51.94 0.88 -19.63
CA GLN A 68 -51.96 1.07 -21.09
C GLN A 68 -51.66 -0.24 -21.84
N TRP A 69 -50.74 -1.06 -21.33
CA TRP A 69 -50.50 -2.40 -21.86
C TRP A 69 -51.77 -3.27 -21.82
N ALA A 70 -52.49 -3.27 -20.69
CA ALA A 70 -53.75 -4.01 -20.57
C ALA A 70 -54.82 -3.52 -21.56
N GLU A 71 -54.91 -2.20 -21.80
CA GLU A 71 -55.80 -1.61 -22.80
C GLU A 71 -55.43 -2.04 -24.22
N LEU A 72 -54.14 -2.06 -24.56
CA LEU A 72 -53.65 -2.54 -25.87
C LEU A 72 -53.92 -4.03 -26.08
N VAL A 73 -53.70 -4.86 -25.06
CA VAL A 73 -53.99 -6.30 -25.14
C VAL A 73 -55.50 -6.54 -25.27
N ALA A 74 -56.34 -5.79 -24.56
CA ALA A 74 -57.79 -5.86 -24.70
C ALA A 74 -58.27 -5.45 -26.10
N ALA A 75 -57.71 -4.38 -26.67
CA ALA A 75 -57.99 -3.98 -28.05
C ALA A 75 -57.54 -5.03 -29.07
N ALA A 76 -56.39 -5.68 -28.84
CA ALA A 76 -55.89 -6.76 -29.70
C ALA A 76 -56.78 -8.03 -29.62
N ALA A 77 -57.33 -8.32 -28.45
CA ALA A 77 -58.30 -9.40 -28.26
C ALA A 77 -59.61 -9.13 -29.02
N GLU A 78 -60.14 -7.91 -28.92
CA GLU A 78 -61.35 -7.49 -29.65
C GLU A 78 -61.13 -7.50 -31.17
N ALA A 79 -59.94 -7.09 -31.63
CA ALA A 79 -59.54 -7.14 -33.04
C ALA A 79 -59.18 -8.56 -33.53
N GLN A 80 -59.19 -9.57 -32.64
CA GLN A 80 -58.84 -10.96 -32.93
C GLN A 80 -57.45 -11.14 -33.57
N PHE A 81 -56.47 -10.31 -33.16
CA PHE A 81 -55.09 -10.46 -33.64
C PHE A 81 -54.39 -11.69 -33.08
N TYR A 82 -54.84 -12.19 -31.94
CA TYR A 82 -54.29 -13.33 -31.23
C TYR A 82 -55.42 -14.25 -30.75
N ASP A 83 -55.09 -15.51 -30.45
CA ASP A 83 -56.02 -16.42 -29.80
C ASP A 83 -56.12 -16.14 -28.30
N ASP A 84 -57.18 -16.66 -27.67
CA ASP A 84 -57.47 -16.42 -26.25
C ASP A 84 -56.33 -16.85 -25.33
N GLU A 85 -55.57 -17.89 -25.71
CA GLU A 85 -54.42 -18.37 -24.94
C GLU A 85 -53.23 -17.41 -25.02
N ALA A 86 -52.90 -16.88 -26.20
CA ALA A 86 -51.88 -15.84 -26.33
C ALA A 86 -52.28 -14.55 -25.62
N ILE A 87 -53.56 -14.15 -25.69
CA ILE A 87 -54.07 -13.00 -24.93
C ILE A 87 -53.91 -13.23 -23.42
N ARG A 88 -54.24 -14.42 -22.92
CA ARG A 88 -54.04 -14.78 -21.51
C ARG A 88 -52.57 -14.70 -21.10
N GLN A 89 -51.65 -15.15 -21.95
CA GLN A 89 -50.20 -15.05 -21.71
C GLN A 89 -49.72 -13.59 -21.69
N LEU A 90 -50.21 -12.76 -22.61
CA LEU A 90 -49.89 -11.33 -22.64
C LEU A 90 -50.40 -10.58 -21.40
N PHE A 91 -51.55 -10.98 -20.86
CA PHE A 91 -52.03 -10.47 -19.58
C PHE A 91 -51.19 -10.97 -18.40
N ALA A 92 -50.69 -12.20 -18.45
CA ALA A 92 -49.83 -12.74 -17.40
C ALA A 92 -48.45 -12.03 -17.30
N GLU A 93 -48.04 -11.28 -18.33
CA GLU A 93 -46.80 -10.49 -18.32
C GLU A 93 -46.84 -9.27 -17.39
N ILE A 94 -48.02 -8.84 -16.93
CA ILE A 94 -48.17 -7.72 -15.99
C ILE A 94 -48.72 -8.21 -14.65
N GLU A 95 -48.38 -7.50 -13.56
CA GLU A 95 -48.93 -7.80 -12.24
C GLU A 95 -50.40 -7.38 -12.16
N ASN A 96 -51.24 -8.29 -11.67
CA ASN A 96 -52.68 -8.13 -11.44
C ASN A 96 -53.44 -7.54 -12.65
N PRO A 97 -53.47 -8.26 -13.80
CA PRO A 97 -54.10 -7.78 -15.04
C PRO A 97 -55.59 -7.45 -14.87
N ALA A 98 -56.34 -8.25 -14.10
CA ALA A 98 -57.75 -7.99 -13.82
C ALA A 98 -57.97 -6.62 -13.14
N ALA A 99 -57.14 -6.27 -12.15
CA ALA A 99 -57.20 -4.97 -11.48
C ALA A 99 -56.72 -3.82 -12.38
N ALA A 100 -55.88 -4.09 -13.38
CA ALA A 100 -55.53 -3.10 -14.41
C ALA A 100 -56.71 -2.84 -15.35
N ILE A 101 -57.41 -3.89 -15.79
CA ILE A 101 -58.64 -3.78 -16.59
C ILE A 101 -59.74 -3.06 -15.83
N ASP A 102 -60.01 -3.41 -14.56
CA ASP A 102 -61.07 -2.76 -13.78
C ASP A 102 -60.82 -1.25 -13.62
N ARG A 103 -59.55 -0.85 -13.43
CA ARG A 103 -59.15 0.56 -13.43
C ARG A 103 -59.35 1.21 -14.79
N ALA A 104 -58.95 0.56 -15.88
CA ALA A 104 -59.14 1.06 -17.23
C ALA A 104 -60.64 1.23 -17.56
N ILE A 105 -61.50 0.27 -17.20
CA ILE A 105 -62.96 0.35 -17.37
C ILE A 105 -63.54 1.55 -16.62
N SER A 106 -63.08 1.81 -15.40
CA SER A 106 -63.55 2.96 -14.61
C SER A 106 -63.15 4.32 -15.18
N GLN A 107 -62.09 4.36 -16.00
CA GLN A 107 -61.58 5.57 -16.65
C GLN A 107 -62.07 5.72 -18.10
N ALA A 108 -62.53 4.64 -18.73
CA ALA A 108 -63.00 4.64 -20.10
C ALA A 108 -64.33 5.42 -20.25
N THR A 109 -64.51 6.08 -21.40
CA THR A 109 -65.77 6.72 -21.73
C THR A 109 -66.89 5.66 -21.80
N PRO A 110 -68.03 5.87 -21.12
CA PRO A 110 -69.13 4.92 -21.15
C PRO A 110 -69.62 4.62 -22.57
N ASN A 111 -69.91 3.34 -22.85
CA ASN A 111 -70.38 2.82 -24.13
C ASN A 111 -69.41 3.05 -25.31
N SER A 112 -68.13 3.32 -25.04
CA SER A 112 -67.11 3.38 -26.07
C SER A 112 -66.64 1.98 -26.49
N PHE A 113 -66.13 1.87 -27.71
CA PHE A 113 -65.49 0.64 -28.21
C PHE A 113 -64.38 0.15 -27.26
N ALA A 114 -63.57 1.07 -26.73
CA ALA A 114 -62.52 0.74 -25.76
C ALA A 114 -63.08 0.11 -24.48
N GLN A 115 -64.21 0.63 -23.97
CA GLN A 115 -64.85 0.05 -22.79
C GLN A 115 -65.40 -1.36 -23.08
N GLN A 116 -65.97 -1.58 -24.26
CA GLN A 116 -66.46 -2.90 -24.68
C GLN A 116 -65.33 -3.92 -24.81
N ALA A 117 -64.22 -3.55 -25.47
CA ALA A 117 -63.03 -4.39 -25.58
C ALA A 117 -62.47 -4.80 -24.21
N LEU A 118 -62.41 -3.84 -23.27
CA LEU A 118 -61.98 -4.11 -21.89
C LEU A 118 -62.93 -5.05 -21.14
N GLN A 119 -64.24 -4.90 -21.31
CA GLN A 119 -65.24 -5.79 -20.69
C GLN A 119 -65.13 -7.22 -21.24
N ASN A 120 -64.93 -7.37 -22.55
CA ASN A 120 -64.78 -8.66 -23.21
C ASN A 120 -63.46 -9.36 -22.84
N ALA A 121 -62.38 -8.60 -22.64
CA ALA A 121 -61.07 -9.12 -22.26
C ALA A 121 -60.94 -9.43 -20.76
N ARG A 122 -61.84 -8.92 -19.91
CA ARG A 122 -61.86 -9.14 -18.46
C ARG A 122 -61.77 -10.62 -18.02
N PRO A 123 -62.58 -11.56 -18.55
CA PRO A 123 -62.47 -12.98 -18.16
C PRO A 123 -61.11 -13.60 -18.53
N LEU A 124 -60.49 -13.17 -19.63
CA LEU A 124 -59.16 -13.65 -20.03
C LEU A 124 -58.07 -13.13 -19.08
N ALA A 125 -58.20 -11.89 -18.60
CA ALA A 125 -57.32 -11.34 -17.58
C ALA A 125 -57.50 -12.01 -16.20
N GLU A 126 -58.72 -12.39 -15.83
CA GLU A 126 -58.97 -13.19 -14.61
C GLU A 126 -58.34 -14.58 -14.73
N ALA A 127 -58.44 -15.22 -15.90
CA ALA A 127 -57.81 -16.51 -16.19
C ALA A 127 -56.27 -16.45 -16.22
N ALA A 128 -55.68 -15.27 -16.42
CA ALA A 128 -54.24 -15.04 -16.32
C ALA A 128 -53.74 -14.99 -14.85
N GLY A 129 -54.65 -14.88 -13.87
CA GLY A 129 -54.32 -14.88 -12.45
C GLY A 129 -53.58 -13.60 -12.01
N SER A 130 -52.63 -13.73 -11.08
CA SER A 130 -51.86 -12.60 -10.53
C SER A 130 -50.79 -12.05 -11.48
N GLY A 131 -50.45 -12.79 -12.54
CA GLY A 131 -49.38 -12.45 -13.47
C GLY A 131 -47.99 -12.33 -12.83
N LYS A 132 -47.06 -11.70 -13.54
CA LYS A 132 -45.67 -11.46 -13.09
C LYS A 132 -45.60 -10.24 -12.17
N ALA A 133 -45.05 -10.43 -10.98
CA ALA A 133 -44.87 -9.37 -9.99
C ALA A 133 -44.01 -8.21 -10.55
N ALA A 134 -44.49 -6.98 -10.36
CA ALA A 134 -43.70 -5.81 -10.72
C ALA A 134 -42.57 -5.57 -9.71
N PRO A 135 -41.44 -4.97 -10.14
CA PRO A 135 -40.42 -4.50 -9.22
C PRO A 135 -41.05 -3.53 -8.22
N LYS A 136 -41.06 -3.92 -6.94
CA LYS A 136 -41.54 -3.03 -5.89
C LYS A 136 -40.40 -2.06 -5.56
N PRO A 137 -40.65 -0.75 -5.49
CA PRO A 137 -39.67 0.16 -4.89
C PRO A 137 -39.38 -0.39 -3.49
N GLY A 138 -38.10 -0.46 -3.12
CA GLY A 138 -37.75 -0.95 -1.80
C GLY A 138 -38.38 -0.07 -0.74
N GLY A 139 -38.73 -0.67 0.40
CA GLY A 139 -39.23 0.13 1.51
C GLY A 139 -38.16 1.13 1.94
N LEU A 140 -38.56 2.33 2.40
CA LEU A 140 -37.64 3.37 2.90
C LEU A 140 -36.53 2.82 3.82
N ILE A 141 -36.86 1.84 4.67
CA ILE A 141 -35.90 1.19 5.57
C ILE A 141 -35.01 0.18 4.82
N GLY A 142 -35.57 -0.60 3.89
CA GLY A 142 -34.82 -1.56 3.08
C GLY A 142 -33.86 -0.88 2.10
N ASP A 143 -34.27 0.21 1.49
CA ASP A 143 -33.43 1.04 0.61
C ASP A 143 -32.38 1.82 1.39
N LEU A 144 -32.68 2.28 2.60
CA LEU A 144 -31.68 2.90 3.47
C LEU A 144 -30.61 1.87 3.90
N ILE A 145 -31.01 0.66 4.29
CA ILE A 145 -30.07 -0.37 4.72
C ILE A 145 -29.25 -0.89 3.53
N SER A 146 -29.89 -1.30 2.44
CA SER A 146 -29.21 -1.92 1.29
C SER A 146 -28.53 -0.92 0.35
N GLY A 147 -29.10 0.27 0.17
CA GLY A 147 -28.60 1.29 -0.76
C GLY A 147 -27.61 2.26 -0.12
N TRP A 148 -27.65 2.45 1.20
CA TRP A 148 -26.79 3.43 1.88
C TRP A 148 -25.91 2.81 2.95
N ILE A 149 -26.47 2.01 3.86
CA ILE A 149 -25.70 1.48 5.00
C ILE A 149 -24.70 0.40 4.55
N ILE A 150 -25.11 -0.55 3.72
CA ILE A 150 -24.19 -1.59 3.21
C ILE A 150 -23.07 -0.97 2.35
N PRO A 151 -23.35 -0.08 1.38
CA PRO A 151 -22.29 0.60 0.64
C PRO A 151 -21.41 1.49 1.51
N ALA A 152 -21.97 2.20 2.50
CA ALA A 152 -21.17 2.99 3.43
C ALA A 152 -20.25 2.11 4.29
N LEU A 153 -20.73 0.96 4.77
CA LEU A 153 -19.92 -0.01 5.51
C LEU A 153 -18.81 -0.59 4.62
N LEU A 154 -19.13 -0.97 3.39
CA LEU A 154 -18.15 -1.46 2.41
C LEU A 154 -17.12 -0.39 2.07
N ILE A 155 -17.53 0.86 1.82
CA ILE A 155 -16.60 1.98 1.62
C ILE A 155 -15.74 2.18 2.86
N THR A 156 -16.31 2.09 4.07
CA THR A 156 -15.56 2.24 5.33
C THR A 156 -14.49 1.15 5.49
N ILE A 157 -14.73 -0.07 5.00
CA ILE A 157 -13.77 -1.19 5.06
C ILE A 157 -12.78 -1.16 3.89
N ILE A 158 -13.24 -0.86 2.69
CA ILE A 158 -12.43 -0.89 1.46
C ILE A 158 -11.51 0.34 1.37
N THR A 159 -11.97 1.50 1.84
CA THR A 159 -11.17 2.74 1.82
C THR A 159 -9.83 2.59 2.55
N PRO A 160 -9.72 2.11 3.80
CA PRO A 160 -8.43 1.95 4.46
C PRO A 160 -7.53 0.96 3.70
N ILE A 161 -8.09 -0.13 3.14
CA ILE A 161 -7.34 -1.08 2.32
C ILE A 161 -6.76 -0.38 1.08
N LEU A 162 -7.60 0.37 0.35
CA LEU A 162 -7.18 1.13 -0.82
C LEU A 162 -6.17 2.23 -0.47
N VAL A 163 -6.30 2.89 0.68
CA VAL A 163 -5.34 3.91 1.15
C VAL A 163 -3.99 3.27 1.46
N VAL A 164 -3.96 2.11 2.11
CA VAL A 164 -2.72 1.37 2.40
C VAL A 164 -2.06 0.92 1.09
N VAL A 165 -2.81 0.31 0.17
CA VAL A 165 -2.32 -0.09 -1.16
C VAL A 165 -1.82 1.12 -1.95
N TRP A 166 -2.56 2.22 -1.94
CA TRP A 166 -2.17 3.45 -2.63
C TRP A 166 -0.87 4.01 -2.04
N ARG A 167 -0.74 4.09 -0.71
CA ARG A 167 0.44 4.63 -0.04
C ARG A 167 1.67 3.73 -0.17
N MET A 168 1.49 2.42 -0.22
CA MET A 168 2.58 1.45 -0.28
C MET A 168 3.05 1.15 -1.71
N LEU A 169 2.13 1.01 -2.67
CA LEU A 169 2.45 0.59 -4.04
C LEU A 169 2.41 1.75 -5.05
N ILE A 170 1.38 2.59 -5.01
CA ILE A 170 1.12 3.55 -6.09
C ILE A 170 1.87 4.87 -5.85
N TYR A 171 1.83 5.38 -4.62
CA TYR A 171 2.45 6.64 -4.26
C TYR A 171 3.97 6.62 -4.47
N PRO A 172 4.75 5.65 -3.95
CA PRO A 172 6.20 5.65 -4.13
C PRO A 172 6.62 5.36 -5.58
N ASN A 173 5.95 4.44 -6.30
CA ASN A 173 6.38 4.06 -7.64
C ASN A 173 5.96 5.03 -8.75
N ILE A 174 4.79 5.66 -8.64
CA ILE A 174 4.21 6.45 -9.74
C ILE A 174 4.13 7.93 -9.36
N VAL A 175 3.50 8.24 -8.23
CA VAL A 175 3.13 9.61 -7.89
C VAL A 175 4.31 10.41 -7.38
N ALA A 176 5.15 9.85 -6.52
CA ALA A 176 6.32 10.52 -5.96
C ALA A 176 7.29 10.94 -7.07
N GLY A 177 7.61 10.03 -7.99
CA GLY A 177 8.45 10.33 -9.15
C GLY A 177 7.86 11.40 -10.07
N LEU A 178 6.54 11.39 -10.29
CA LEU A 178 5.88 12.39 -11.14
C LEU A 178 5.84 13.77 -10.49
N ILE A 179 5.50 13.86 -9.19
CA ILE A 179 5.50 15.11 -8.43
C ILE A 179 6.92 15.69 -8.36
N GLU A 180 7.92 14.86 -8.11
CA GLU A 180 9.32 15.29 -8.11
C GLU A 180 9.74 15.81 -9.47
N ARG A 181 9.40 15.13 -10.58
CA ARG A 181 9.67 15.63 -11.94
C ARG A 181 9.01 16.99 -12.19
N PHE A 182 7.75 17.16 -11.79
CA PHE A 182 7.05 18.44 -11.94
C PHE A 182 7.67 19.56 -11.09
N LYS A 183 8.02 19.28 -9.83
CA LYS A 183 8.70 20.27 -8.97
C LYS A 183 10.09 20.62 -9.49
N MET A 184 10.84 19.62 -9.95
CA MET A 184 12.17 19.77 -10.56
C MET A 184 12.13 20.53 -11.89
N MET A 185 11.02 20.52 -12.62
CA MET A 185 10.83 21.39 -13.80
C MET A 185 10.44 22.83 -13.44
N ARG A 186 9.64 23.00 -12.39
CA ARG A 186 9.07 24.31 -12.02
C ARG A 186 10.01 25.17 -11.18
N ASP A 187 10.85 24.56 -10.35
CA ASP A 187 11.61 25.24 -9.31
C ASP A 187 13.10 24.86 -9.42
N LYS A 188 13.95 25.85 -9.73
CA LYS A 188 15.39 25.68 -9.96
C LYS A 188 16.13 25.38 -8.66
N ASP A 189 15.73 26.01 -7.55
CA ASP A 189 16.39 25.88 -6.24
C ASP A 189 16.15 24.49 -5.64
N TYR A 190 14.95 23.94 -5.86
CA TYR A 190 14.62 22.56 -5.48
C TYR A 190 15.50 21.53 -6.21
N ARG A 191 15.94 21.82 -7.45
CA ARG A 191 16.83 20.91 -8.18
C ARG A 191 18.22 20.86 -7.58
N GLU A 192 18.78 22.02 -7.25
CA GLU A 192 20.12 22.12 -6.71
C GLU A 192 20.22 21.46 -5.34
N GLN A 193 19.19 21.63 -4.49
CA GLN A 193 19.11 20.96 -3.19
C GLN A 193 19.08 19.42 -3.33
N ARG A 194 18.24 18.88 -4.23
CA ARG A 194 18.17 17.43 -4.45
C ARG A 194 19.45 16.83 -5.05
N MET A 195 20.16 17.59 -5.88
CA MET A 195 21.47 17.17 -6.41
C MET A 195 22.53 17.12 -5.31
N ARG A 196 22.54 18.09 -4.39
CA ARG A 196 23.44 18.10 -3.22
C ARG A 196 23.15 16.93 -2.29
N GLU A 197 21.89 16.70 -1.95
CA GLU A 197 21.44 15.60 -1.09
C GLU A 197 21.81 14.22 -1.68
N LYS A 198 21.59 14.02 -2.99
CA LYS A 198 22.01 12.78 -3.67
C LYS A 198 23.53 12.60 -3.67
N ALA A 199 24.29 13.66 -3.94
CA ALA A 199 25.74 13.61 -3.93
C ALA A 199 26.30 13.31 -2.52
N GLU A 200 25.65 13.81 -1.47
CA GLU A 200 26.00 13.51 -0.09
C GLU A 200 25.72 12.06 0.29
N LEU A 201 24.54 11.53 -0.08
CA LEU A 201 24.19 10.12 0.11
C LEU A 201 25.15 9.17 -0.62
N GLU A 202 25.55 9.53 -1.84
CA GLU A 202 26.50 8.77 -2.64
C GLU A 202 27.91 8.79 -2.02
N ARG A 203 28.33 9.93 -1.44
CA ARG A 203 29.56 10.03 -0.64
C ARG A 203 29.51 9.17 0.62
N ILE A 204 28.40 9.16 1.34
CA ILE A 204 28.23 8.31 2.54
C ILE A 204 28.26 6.82 2.15
N ARG A 205 27.61 6.46 1.04
CA ARG A 205 27.60 5.08 0.53
C ARG A 205 28.99 4.64 0.09
N THR A 206 29.71 5.45 -0.68
CA THR A 206 31.09 5.16 -1.08
C THR A 206 32.04 5.12 0.11
N GLN A 207 31.83 5.96 1.14
CA GLN A 207 32.57 5.86 2.40
C GLN A 207 32.26 4.56 3.17
N ARG A 208 31.01 4.08 3.18
CA ARG A 208 30.64 2.78 3.76
C ARG A 208 31.26 1.61 2.99
N GLU A 209 31.26 1.69 1.66
CA GLU A 209 31.89 0.67 0.79
C GLU A 209 33.43 0.70 0.94
N ALA A 210 34.04 1.87 1.12
CA ALA A 210 35.46 2.02 1.42
C ALA A 210 35.82 1.53 2.84
N ALA A 211 34.94 1.77 3.82
CA ALA A 211 35.07 1.25 5.17
C ALA A 211 34.90 -0.27 5.25
N GLN A 212 34.14 -0.87 4.33
CA GLN A 212 34.07 -2.34 4.20
C GLN A 212 35.32 -2.95 3.53
N ASN A 213 36.10 -2.15 2.80
CA ASN A 213 37.34 -2.59 2.13
C ASN A 213 38.61 -2.31 2.97
N VAL A 214 38.48 -2.10 4.28
CA VAL A 214 39.65 -1.90 5.15
C VAL A 214 40.46 -3.21 5.22
N VAL A 215 41.76 -3.08 4.97
CA VAL A 215 42.75 -4.17 5.03
C VAL A 215 42.69 -4.81 6.41
N VAL A 216 42.37 -6.11 6.44
CA VAL A 216 42.34 -6.94 7.64
C VAL A 216 43.77 -7.04 8.19
N GLU A 217 44.04 -6.31 9.27
CA GLU A 217 45.30 -6.48 10.01
C GLU A 217 45.22 -7.77 10.83
N THR A 218 46.11 -8.70 10.53
CA THR A 218 46.28 -9.95 11.27
C THR A 218 46.95 -9.66 12.62
N ASP A 219 46.33 -10.06 13.72
CA ASP A 219 47.01 -10.12 15.02
C ASP A 219 47.99 -11.30 14.98
N THR A 220 49.27 -11.04 15.21
CA THR A 220 50.34 -12.05 15.15
C THR A 220 50.16 -13.18 16.16
N GLU A 221 49.36 -13.00 17.22
CA GLU A 221 49.11 -14.02 18.25
C GLU A 221 47.87 -14.88 17.98
N LEU A 222 46.82 -14.31 17.39
CA LEU A 222 45.52 -14.98 17.20
C LEU A 222 45.15 -15.27 15.74
N GLY A 223 45.95 -14.79 14.78
CA GLY A 223 45.70 -14.98 13.36
C GLY A 223 44.67 -14.00 12.79
N GLU A 224 43.99 -14.40 11.72
CA GLU A 224 42.96 -13.57 11.08
C GLU A 224 41.74 -13.43 12.00
N PRO A 225 41.17 -12.21 12.14
CA PRO A 225 39.93 -12.03 12.88
C PRO A 225 38.78 -12.79 12.22
N ILE A 226 37.90 -13.35 13.04
CA ILE A 226 36.69 -14.05 12.62
C ILE A 226 35.73 -13.07 11.92
N THR A 227 35.65 -11.85 12.45
CA THR A 227 34.84 -10.79 11.87
C THR A 227 35.54 -9.43 12.04
N THR A 228 35.38 -8.58 11.04
CA THR A 228 35.82 -7.19 11.07
C THR A 228 34.69 -6.30 10.56
N LYS A 229 34.30 -5.31 11.35
CA LYS A 229 33.22 -4.36 11.05
C LYS A 229 33.72 -2.95 11.30
N VAL A 230 33.18 -1.98 10.57
CA VAL A 230 33.46 -0.57 10.82
C VAL A 230 32.19 0.12 11.28
N SER A 231 32.25 0.72 12.46
CA SER A 231 31.22 1.58 13.01
C SER A 231 31.49 3.03 12.60
N ILE A 232 30.47 3.68 12.04
CA ILE A 232 30.59 5.05 11.50
C ILE A 232 29.55 5.95 12.18
N TYR A 233 30.06 6.94 12.89
CA TYR A 233 29.26 8.02 13.45
C TYR A 233 29.19 9.20 12.48
N THR A 234 27.98 9.74 12.32
CA THR A 234 27.69 10.96 11.56
C THR A 234 26.68 11.80 12.35
N PRO A 235 26.88 13.12 12.46
CA PRO A 235 25.97 14.02 13.17
C PRO A 235 24.51 13.86 12.71
N GLY A 236 23.58 13.91 13.67
CA GLY A 236 22.14 13.78 13.42
C GLY A 236 21.63 12.34 13.27
N ARG A 237 22.51 11.33 13.18
CA ARG A 237 22.13 9.90 13.21
C ARG A 237 22.05 9.40 14.66
N ALA A 238 21.08 8.55 14.97
CA ALA A 238 21.16 7.71 16.16
C ALA A 238 22.36 6.75 16.02
N TYR A 239 23.24 6.74 17.02
CA TYR A 239 24.48 5.96 16.99
C TYR A 239 24.46 4.93 18.11
N ASP A 240 24.16 3.71 17.70
CA ASP A 240 23.97 2.50 18.50
C ASP A 240 24.12 1.31 17.56
N ASP A 241 25.35 1.10 17.09
CA ASP A 241 25.67 0.05 16.12
C ASP A 241 26.02 -1.24 16.85
N SER A 242 25.37 -2.34 16.46
CA SER A 242 25.56 -3.66 17.06
C SER A 242 25.85 -4.71 16.00
N PHE A 243 26.82 -5.59 16.28
CA PHE A 243 27.31 -6.59 15.34
C PHE A 243 27.48 -7.95 16.02
N ALA A 244 26.80 -8.97 15.50
CA ALA A 244 26.99 -10.35 15.93
C ALA A 244 28.40 -10.85 15.57
N ILE A 245 28.97 -11.64 16.49
CA ILE A 245 30.20 -12.40 16.31
C ILE A 245 29.78 -13.86 16.14
N GLU A 246 29.98 -14.38 14.94
CA GLU A 246 29.59 -15.73 14.53
C GLU A 246 30.82 -16.45 13.98
N ASP A 247 30.92 -17.76 14.24
CA ASP A 247 31.98 -18.61 13.67
C ASP A 247 31.72 -18.95 12.20
N ALA A 248 32.60 -19.75 11.59
CA ALA A 248 32.45 -20.18 10.19
C ALA A 248 31.22 -21.06 9.92
N ASN A 249 30.54 -21.55 10.95
CA ASN A 249 29.34 -22.38 10.87
C ASN A 249 28.07 -21.59 11.25
N ASP A 250 28.13 -20.25 11.29
CA ASP A 250 27.05 -19.36 11.74
C ASP A 250 26.63 -19.63 13.21
N THR A 251 27.53 -20.16 14.04
CA THR A 251 27.29 -20.31 15.48
C THR A 251 27.55 -19.00 16.19
N PHE A 252 26.54 -18.48 16.88
CA PHE A 252 26.66 -17.27 17.68
C PHE A 252 27.63 -17.46 18.85
N LEU A 253 28.68 -16.63 18.89
CA LEU A 253 29.70 -16.60 19.95
C LEU A 253 29.53 -15.39 20.89
N GLY A 254 28.99 -14.28 20.39
CA GLY A 254 28.83 -13.07 21.17
C GLY A 254 28.42 -11.88 20.30
N GLU A 255 28.47 -10.69 20.86
CA GLU A 255 28.10 -9.45 20.18
C GLU A 255 29.07 -8.34 20.55
N MET A 256 29.40 -7.49 19.57
CA MET A 256 30.19 -6.28 19.80
C MET A 256 29.50 -5.08 19.16
N GLY A 257 29.65 -3.92 19.77
CA GLY A 257 29.00 -2.72 19.28
C GLY A 257 29.65 -1.43 19.72
N ALA A 258 29.12 -0.32 19.21
CA ALA A 258 29.52 1.02 19.59
C ALA A 258 28.31 1.93 19.71
N SER A 259 28.22 2.64 20.83
CA SER A 259 27.09 3.50 21.20
C SER A 259 27.57 4.81 21.83
N VAL A 260 26.66 5.77 22.00
CA VAL A 260 27.02 7.07 22.59
C VAL A 260 27.11 6.97 24.11
N ALA A 261 28.31 7.22 24.65
CA ALA A 261 28.54 7.23 26.09
C ALA A 261 28.17 8.57 26.75
N LYS A 262 28.51 9.69 26.12
CA LYS A 262 28.29 11.05 26.66
C LYS A 262 28.04 12.07 25.55
N ARG A 263 27.19 13.04 25.86
CA ARG A 263 26.92 14.22 25.04
C ARG A 263 27.20 15.50 25.81
N ILE A 264 27.53 16.56 25.07
CA ILE A 264 27.81 17.92 25.58
C ILE A 264 26.97 18.94 24.79
N GLY A 265 26.61 20.05 25.45
CA GLY A 265 25.84 21.14 24.85
C GLY A 265 24.48 20.70 24.27
N ASP A 266 24.12 21.24 23.11
CA ASP A 266 22.90 20.92 22.36
C ASP A 266 23.00 19.56 21.64
N ASN A 267 23.27 18.50 22.41
CA ASN A 267 23.24 17.09 21.98
C ASN A 267 24.44 16.59 21.13
N GLN A 268 25.59 17.27 21.19
CA GLN A 268 26.81 16.87 20.48
C GLN A 268 27.51 15.69 21.17
N VAL A 269 28.01 14.72 20.42
CA VAL A 269 28.65 13.51 20.98
C VAL A 269 30.08 13.81 21.42
N ALA A 270 30.37 13.62 22.70
CA ALA A 270 31.70 13.85 23.29
C ALA A 270 32.43 12.56 23.68
N ALA A 271 31.70 11.46 23.87
CA ALA A 271 32.30 10.15 24.13
C ALA A 271 31.46 9.03 23.52
N VAL A 272 32.14 7.97 23.07
CA VAL A 272 31.58 6.76 22.48
C VAL A 272 32.05 5.57 23.31
N GLU A 273 31.12 4.71 23.69
CA GLU A 273 31.44 3.42 24.31
C GLU A 273 31.48 2.36 23.21
N VAL A 274 32.46 1.47 23.33
CA VAL A 274 32.55 0.22 22.59
C VAL A 274 32.39 -0.89 23.61
N TRP A 275 31.53 -1.84 23.30
CA TRP A 275 31.16 -2.89 24.24
C TRP A 275 31.32 -4.28 23.61
N LEU A 276 31.57 -5.27 24.46
CA LEU A 276 31.69 -6.68 24.13
C LEU A 276 30.82 -7.51 25.07
N PHE A 277 29.92 -8.29 24.48
CA PHE A 277 29.13 -9.32 25.13
C PHE A 277 29.59 -10.70 24.65
N ASP A 278 29.82 -11.62 25.59
CA ASP A 278 30.20 -13.01 25.31
C ASP A 278 29.03 -13.92 25.69
N LYS A 279 28.66 -14.85 24.80
CA LYS A 279 27.55 -15.78 25.03
C LYS A 279 27.80 -16.67 26.25
N GLU A 280 29.04 -17.05 26.53
CA GLU A 280 29.34 -17.92 27.68
C GLU A 280 29.38 -17.13 29.01
N ASP A 281 29.36 -15.79 28.95
CA ASP A 281 29.33 -14.86 30.10
C ASP A 281 28.12 -13.92 30.02
N PHE A 282 26.93 -14.46 30.28
CA PHE A 282 25.65 -13.70 30.23
C PHE A 282 25.53 -12.56 31.25
N VAL A 283 26.45 -12.45 32.22
CA VAL A 283 26.36 -11.49 33.32
C VAL A 283 27.21 -10.25 33.08
N ARG A 284 28.34 -10.40 32.37
CA ARG A 284 29.33 -9.33 32.22
C ARG A 284 29.39 -8.84 30.77
N THR A 285 29.21 -7.53 30.59
CA THR A 285 29.52 -6.82 29.35
C THR A 285 30.73 -5.94 29.60
N LEU A 286 31.80 -6.15 28.82
CA LEU A 286 32.99 -5.30 28.91
C LEU A 286 32.75 -4.03 28.12
N ASN A 287 33.06 -2.88 28.71
CA ASN A 287 32.91 -1.58 28.08
C ASN A 287 34.25 -0.83 28.08
N LYS A 288 34.59 -0.23 26.94
CA LYS A 288 35.67 0.75 26.84
C LYS A 288 35.16 2.02 26.20
N ILE A 289 35.66 3.16 26.63
CA ILE A 289 35.15 4.46 26.23
C ILE A 289 36.24 5.26 25.55
N PHE A 290 35.99 5.64 24.30
CA PHE A 290 36.75 6.67 23.61
C PHE A 290 36.11 8.03 23.88
N VAL A 291 36.87 8.93 24.48
CA VAL A 291 36.39 10.26 24.88
C VAL A 291 37.18 11.35 24.17
N SER A 292 36.51 12.45 23.85
CA SER A 292 37.12 13.65 23.26
C SER A 292 38.26 14.18 24.12
N GLU A 293 39.23 14.85 23.51
CA GLU A 293 40.35 15.45 24.24
C GLU A 293 39.89 16.38 25.37
N HIS A 294 38.89 17.21 25.13
CA HIS A 294 38.33 18.05 26.19
C HIS A 294 37.65 17.21 27.29
N GLY A 295 36.84 16.21 26.91
CA GLY A 295 36.13 15.36 27.87
C GLY A 295 37.07 14.51 28.72
N PHE A 296 38.22 14.10 28.18
CA PHE A 296 39.23 13.33 28.91
C PHE A 296 39.93 14.15 30.01
N ASN A 297 40.10 15.46 29.76
CA ASN A 297 40.77 16.39 30.66
C ASN A 297 39.80 17.10 31.63
N ASP A 298 38.49 16.97 31.44
CA ASP A 298 37.47 17.51 32.34
C ASP A 298 37.17 16.53 33.50
N PRO A 299 37.44 16.90 34.77
CA PRO A 299 37.20 16.02 35.92
C PRO A 299 35.73 15.61 36.08
N ALA A 300 34.79 16.48 35.69
CA ALA A 300 33.36 16.18 35.82
C ALA A 300 32.93 15.10 34.82
N THR A 301 33.29 15.28 33.54
CA THR A 301 33.05 14.27 32.50
C THR A 301 33.74 12.96 32.84
N ARG A 302 34.99 13.00 33.32
CA ARG A 302 35.72 11.80 33.71
C ARG A 302 34.99 11.02 34.79
N ALA A 303 34.62 11.65 35.91
CA ALA A 303 33.93 11.00 37.02
C ALA A 303 32.59 10.33 36.61
N GLU A 304 31.87 10.88 35.62
CA GLU A 304 30.68 10.23 35.08
C GLU A 304 31.03 8.95 34.30
N LEU A 305 32.07 9.00 33.46
CA LEU A 305 32.51 7.87 32.64
C LEU A 305 33.11 6.72 33.47
N GLU A 306 33.69 7.02 34.65
CA GLU A 306 34.23 6.00 35.56
C GLU A 306 33.17 4.99 36.02
N ASN A 307 31.89 5.40 36.13
CA ASN A 307 30.81 4.51 36.52
C ASN A 307 30.35 3.55 35.41
N LYS A 308 30.85 3.72 34.18
CA LYS A 308 30.43 2.96 33.00
C LYS A 308 31.43 1.88 32.58
N VAL A 309 32.61 1.87 33.16
CA VAL A 309 33.72 0.96 32.83
C VAL A 309 34.16 0.17 34.07
N GLU A 310 34.78 -0.98 33.87
CA GLU A 310 35.27 -1.81 34.98
C GLU A 310 36.57 -1.24 35.58
N ASN A 311 37.48 -0.76 34.72
CA ASN A 311 38.76 -0.19 35.13
C ASN A 311 38.94 1.23 34.57
N PRO A 312 38.58 2.27 35.35
CA PRO A 312 38.73 3.68 34.98
C PRO A 312 40.12 4.09 34.49
N ALA A 313 41.18 3.41 34.92
CA ALA A 313 42.55 3.74 34.55
C ALA A 313 42.92 3.29 33.13
N THR A 314 42.29 2.23 32.62
CA THR A 314 42.65 1.60 31.34
C THR A 314 41.53 1.61 30.30
N ASP A 315 40.28 1.78 30.74
CA ASP A 315 39.11 1.61 29.89
C ASP A 315 38.56 2.95 29.37
N ILE A 316 39.02 4.08 29.93
CA ILE A 316 38.74 5.42 29.41
C ILE A 316 39.97 5.87 28.63
N ILE A 317 39.81 6.02 27.32
CA ILE A 317 40.89 6.30 26.39
C ILE A 317 40.60 7.63 25.69
N GLN A 318 41.57 8.55 25.73
CA GLN A 318 41.50 9.76 24.91
C GLN A 318 41.56 9.36 23.44
N ILE A 319 40.58 9.83 22.68
CA ILE A 319 40.46 9.47 21.27
C ILE A 319 41.48 10.24 20.40
N SER A 320 42.15 9.51 19.54
CA SER A 320 43.04 10.03 18.50
C SER A 320 43.04 9.05 17.33
N GLU A 321 43.46 9.49 16.14
CA GLU A 321 43.63 8.58 15.02
C GLU A 321 44.67 7.50 15.37
N GLY A 322 44.29 6.23 15.19
CA GLY A 322 45.11 5.09 15.57
C GLY A 322 44.98 4.67 17.04
N ALA A 323 44.23 5.39 17.89
CA ALA A 323 43.95 4.94 19.25
C ALA A 323 43.26 3.57 19.25
N GLU A 324 43.63 2.72 20.21
CA GLU A 324 43.19 1.33 20.26
C GLU A 324 42.72 0.94 21.65
N ALA A 325 41.70 0.09 21.69
CA ALA A 325 41.11 -0.45 22.90
C ALA A 325 40.89 -1.97 22.72
N VAL A 326 41.42 -2.79 23.63
CA VAL A 326 41.34 -4.27 23.54
C VAL A 326 40.53 -4.84 24.70
N MET A 327 39.40 -5.46 24.40
CA MET A 327 38.53 -6.14 25.36
C MET A 327 38.72 -7.65 25.24
N GLU A 328 38.82 -8.33 26.37
CA GLU A 328 39.03 -9.78 26.42
C GLU A 328 38.11 -10.44 27.43
N THR A 329 37.36 -11.41 26.97
CA THR A 329 36.66 -12.38 27.81
C THR A 329 37.43 -13.71 27.80
N ASP A 330 36.80 -14.75 28.34
CA ASP A 330 37.38 -16.09 28.34
C ASP A 330 37.44 -16.68 26.93
N GLN A 331 36.43 -16.41 26.09
CA GLN A 331 36.31 -16.98 24.74
C GLN A 331 36.57 -15.99 23.61
N LEU A 332 36.49 -14.67 23.84
CA LEU A 332 36.60 -13.66 22.78
C LEU A 332 37.65 -12.60 23.11
N ARG A 333 38.35 -12.12 22.07
CA ARG A 333 39.11 -10.87 22.08
C ARG A 333 38.50 -9.94 21.04
N VAL A 334 38.20 -8.70 21.41
CA VAL A 334 37.79 -7.64 20.48
C VAL A 334 38.76 -6.48 20.55
N ARG A 335 39.22 -6.03 19.39
CA ARG A 335 40.05 -4.85 19.22
C ARG A 335 39.23 -3.77 18.53
N ALA A 336 39.13 -2.61 19.18
CA ALA A 336 38.53 -1.42 18.62
C ALA A 336 39.64 -0.42 18.27
N ARG A 337 39.76 -0.05 17.00
CA ARG A 337 40.78 0.89 16.51
C ARG A 337 40.14 2.07 15.81
N VAL A 338 40.50 3.28 16.24
CA VAL A 338 40.02 4.52 15.64
C VAL A 338 40.74 4.73 14.30
N LYS A 339 40.00 4.65 13.19
CA LYS A 339 40.54 4.87 11.84
C LYS A 339 40.55 6.33 11.45
N ARG A 340 39.56 7.10 11.91
CA ARG A 340 39.41 8.52 11.64
C ARG A 340 38.62 9.17 12.75
N VAL A 341 39.03 10.36 13.17
CA VAL A 341 38.27 11.21 14.09
C VAL A 341 38.31 12.65 13.58
N GLU A 342 37.15 13.28 13.51
CA GLU A 342 36.98 14.68 13.13
C GLU A 342 36.27 15.39 14.27
N TYR A 343 36.91 16.42 14.80
CA TYR A 343 36.33 17.29 15.80
C TYR A 343 35.48 18.37 15.14
N GLY A 344 34.37 18.71 15.79
CA GLY A 344 33.57 19.84 15.34
C GLY A 344 34.27 21.19 15.58
N SER A 345 33.99 22.14 14.70
CA SER A 345 34.63 23.45 14.67
C SER A 345 33.70 24.60 15.08
N ASP A 346 32.58 24.33 15.74
CA ASP A 346 31.70 25.39 16.22
C ASP A 346 32.40 26.22 17.30
N GLY A 347 32.56 27.52 17.04
CA GLY A 347 33.19 28.46 17.97
C GLY A 347 32.39 28.71 19.25
N SER A 348 31.16 28.20 19.34
CA SER A 348 30.34 28.24 20.56
C SER A 348 30.73 27.20 21.62
N MET A 349 31.48 26.16 21.24
CA MET A 349 31.89 25.08 22.13
C MET A 349 33.41 25.09 22.39
N PRO A 350 33.88 24.49 23.49
CA PRO A 350 35.32 24.30 23.70
C PRO A 350 35.94 23.50 22.56
N SER A 351 37.20 23.82 22.21
CA SER A 351 37.94 23.10 21.17
C SER A 351 38.07 21.61 21.51
N ASN A 352 37.96 20.75 20.49
CA ASN A 352 38.09 19.29 20.61
C ASN A 352 37.15 18.67 21.66
N SER A 353 35.94 19.23 21.79
CA SER A 353 34.95 18.77 22.77
C SER A 353 33.95 17.75 22.25
N TYR A 354 33.66 17.75 20.95
CA TYR A 354 32.69 16.85 20.34
C TYR A 354 33.11 16.40 18.93
N PHE A 355 32.54 15.28 18.48
CA PHE A 355 32.82 14.69 17.18
C PHE A 355 31.86 15.20 16.10
N ASP A 356 32.42 15.52 14.94
CA ASP A 356 31.70 15.81 13.69
C ASP A 356 31.78 14.62 12.71
N GLY A 357 32.73 13.71 12.92
CA GLY A 357 32.85 12.46 12.19
C GLY A 357 33.74 11.47 12.94
N LEU A 358 33.37 10.20 12.97
CA LEU A 358 34.18 9.18 13.65
C LEU A 358 34.00 7.81 12.97
N GLN A 359 35.12 7.12 12.79
CA GLN A 359 35.17 5.76 12.24
C GLN A 359 35.99 4.86 13.16
N ILE A 360 35.37 3.80 13.66
CA ILE A 360 36.00 2.80 14.53
C ILE A 360 35.93 1.45 13.84
N GLU A 361 37.07 0.81 13.63
CA GLU A 361 37.15 -0.58 13.23
C GLU A 361 37.06 -1.49 14.45
N LEU A 362 36.16 -2.46 14.40
CA LEU A 362 35.96 -3.50 15.40
C LEU A 362 36.36 -4.83 14.78
N ALA A 363 37.38 -5.46 15.33
CA ALA A 363 37.85 -6.79 14.92
C ALA A 363 37.72 -7.77 16.08
N ALA A 364 37.21 -8.97 15.82
CA ALA A 364 36.97 -9.99 16.83
C ALA A 364 37.72 -11.30 16.51
N TRP A 365 38.24 -11.94 17.56
CA TRP A 365 38.91 -13.23 17.54
C TRP A 365 38.33 -14.14 18.62
N GLN A 366 38.33 -15.45 18.37
CA GLN A 366 38.01 -16.46 19.38
C GLN A 366 39.30 -16.99 20.03
N LYS A 367 39.30 -17.09 21.35
CA LYS A 367 40.40 -17.58 22.17
C LYS A 367 40.21 -19.09 22.35
N GLY A 368 41.13 -19.90 21.82
CA GLY A 368 41.18 -21.33 22.14
C GLY A 368 40.57 -22.31 21.12
N GLU A 369 40.82 -22.13 19.83
CA GLU A 369 41.10 -23.23 18.90
C GLU A 369 41.91 -22.64 17.74
N SER A 370 42.90 -23.39 17.25
CA SER A 370 43.91 -22.92 16.29
C SER A 370 43.32 -22.17 15.10
N SER A 371 43.81 -20.95 14.89
CA SER A 371 43.82 -20.28 13.60
C SER A 371 44.49 -21.17 12.54
N GLY A 372 43.76 -21.50 11.47
CA GLY A 372 44.24 -22.25 10.31
C GLY A 372 43.32 -22.04 9.09
N PRO A 373 43.85 -21.99 7.85
CA PRO A 373 43.41 -21.01 6.86
C PRO A 373 42.43 -21.51 5.78
N TYR A 374 41.88 -20.51 5.08
CA TYR A 374 41.28 -20.46 3.73
C TYR A 374 39.76 -20.32 3.59
N LYS A 375 39.38 -19.06 3.34
CA LYS A 375 38.49 -18.70 2.24
C LYS A 375 38.91 -19.46 0.98
N THR A 376 38.08 -20.39 0.50
CA THR A 376 38.18 -20.86 -0.88
C THR A 376 37.14 -20.12 -1.70
N SER A 377 37.65 -19.22 -2.54
CA SER A 377 36.95 -18.62 -3.67
C SER A 377 36.21 -19.69 -4.48
N VAL A 378 34.89 -19.57 -4.61
CA VAL A 378 34.14 -20.37 -5.57
C VAL A 378 34.52 -19.88 -6.97
N SER A 379 35.41 -20.65 -7.60
CA SER A 379 35.81 -20.48 -8.98
C SER A 379 34.66 -20.89 -9.90
N MET A 380 34.29 -20.01 -10.84
CA MET A 380 33.49 -20.41 -12.01
C MET A 380 34.26 -21.46 -12.83
N PRO A 381 33.59 -22.50 -13.38
CA PRO A 381 34.13 -23.24 -14.51
C PRO A 381 33.54 -22.73 -15.83
N SER A 382 34.41 -22.24 -16.72
CA SER A 382 34.28 -22.23 -18.18
C SER A 382 35.46 -23.08 -18.70
N ALA A 383 35.44 -23.94 -19.73
CA ALA A 383 34.53 -24.27 -20.82
C ALA A 383 34.97 -25.61 -21.49
N THR A 384 34.01 -26.39 -22.05
CA THR A 384 33.90 -27.07 -23.40
C THR A 384 35.12 -27.86 -23.97
N PRO A 385 35.05 -28.97 -24.78
CA PRO A 385 34.10 -29.19 -25.90
C PRO A 385 33.69 -30.66 -26.29
N GLY A 386 32.57 -30.81 -27.03
CA GLY A 386 32.30 -32.06 -27.76
C GLY A 386 30.93 -32.20 -28.43
N ALA A 387 30.91 -31.98 -29.75
CA ALA A 387 30.12 -32.69 -30.78
C ALA A 387 28.57 -32.54 -30.88
N THR A 388 28.18 -31.69 -31.85
CA THR A 388 27.17 -31.86 -32.94
C THR A 388 25.68 -32.20 -32.69
N PRO A 389 24.76 -31.74 -33.59
CA PRO A 389 23.33 -31.53 -33.30
C PRO A 389 22.37 -32.58 -33.91
N THR A 390 21.06 -32.32 -33.70
CA THR A 390 19.81 -32.87 -34.30
C THR A 390 19.18 -34.16 -33.74
N PRO A 391 17.85 -34.39 -33.88
CA PRO A 391 16.70 -33.48 -34.08
C PRO A 391 15.55 -33.71 -33.06
N SER A 392 14.55 -32.82 -33.06
CA SER A 392 13.31 -32.85 -32.26
C SER A 392 12.48 -34.14 -32.41
N PRO A 393 11.78 -34.61 -31.35
CA PRO A 393 10.73 -35.60 -31.50
C PRO A 393 9.38 -34.96 -31.85
N VAL A 394 8.81 -35.57 -32.88
CA VAL A 394 7.54 -35.38 -33.56
C VAL A 394 6.36 -35.63 -32.61
N THR A 395 5.36 -34.76 -32.66
CA THR A 395 4.03 -34.95 -32.08
C THR A 395 3.27 -36.10 -32.76
N PRO A 396 2.61 -37.02 -32.02
CA PRO A 396 1.70 -37.98 -32.64
C PRO A 396 0.38 -37.32 -33.03
N ALA A 397 -0.14 -37.73 -34.19
CA ALA A 397 -1.40 -37.29 -34.75
C ALA A 397 -2.53 -38.33 -34.53
N THR A 398 -3.77 -37.81 -34.37
CA THR A 398 -5.06 -38.37 -34.87
C THR A 398 -5.69 -39.48 -33.98
N PRO A 399 -7.03 -39.53 -33.76
CA PRO A 399 -8.06 -39.33 -34.78
C PRO A 399 -9.30 -38.47 -34.49
N ALA A 400 -9.90 -38.13 -35.63
CA ALA A 400 -11.11 -37.37 -35.86
C ALA A 400 -12.39 -38.12 -35.46
N GLY A 401 -13.44 -37.34 -35.17
CA GLY A 401 -14.83 -37.75 -35.39
C GLY A 401 -15.75 -37.56 -34.19
N SER A 402 -16.48 -36.45 -34.16
CA SER A 402 -17.95 -36.39 -34.06
C SER A 402 -18.38 -34.98 -33.71
N GLY A 403 -19.06 -34.33 -34.65
CA GLY A 403 -19.51 -32.94 -34.52
C GLY A 403 -20.65 -32.76 -33.53
N ALA A 404 -20.57 -31.68 -32.76
CA ALA A 404 -21.71 -31.06 -32.09
C ALA A 404 -21.77 -29.59 -32.57
N PRO A 405 -22.96 -29.03 -32.82
CA PRO A 405 -23.12 -27.79 -33.57
C PRO A 405 -22.67 -26.55 -32.78
N SER A 406 -21.83 -25.74 -33.40
CA SER A 406 -21.42 -24.42 -32.91
C SER A 406 -22.62 -23.47 -32.95
N ILE A 407 -23.07 -23.00 -31.79
CA ILE A 407 -24.02 -21.88 -31.69
C ILE A 407 -23.27 -20.62 -32.14
N GLN A 408 -23.65 -20.08 -33.29
CA GLN A 408 -23.18 -18.76 -33.73
C GLN A 408 -23.82 -17.68 -32.85
N PRO A 409 -23.06 -16.69 -32.36
CA PRO A 409 -23.66 -15.48 -31.80
C PRO A 409 -24.32 -14.69 -32.94
N LEU A 410 -25.64 -14.51 -32.84
CA LEU A 410 -26.42 -13.65 -33.73
C LEU A 410 -25.81 -12.23 -33.72
N SER A 411 -25.35 -11.79 -34.88
CA SER A 411 -24.96 -10.39 -35.08
C SER A 411 -26.21 -9.51 -35.10
N PRO A 412 -26.23 -8.35 -34.42
CA PRO A 412 -27.37 -7.45 -34.45
C PRO A 412 -27.58 -6.86 -35.86
N PRO A 413 -28.83 -6.59 -36.26
CA PRO A 413 -29.12 -5.98 -37.55
C PRO A 413 -28.57 -4.55 -37.62
N PRO A 414 -28.22 -4.05 -38.82
CA PRO A 414 -27.72 -2.69 -38.98
C PRO A 414 -28.81 -1.67 -38.60
N MET A 415 -28.44 -0.69 -37.78
CA MET A 415 -29.31 0.43 -37.40
C MET A 415 -29.73 1.18 -38.67
N GLN A 416 -31.04 1.24 -38.93
CA GLN A 416 -31.58 2.18 -39.89
C GLN A 416 -31.45 3.58 -39.30
N THR A 417 -30.72 4.45 -39.99
CA THR A 417 -30.64 5.88 -39.66
C THR A 417 -32.03 6.51 -39.73
N PRO A 418 -32.42 7.35 -38.75
CA PRO A 418 -33.70 8.05 -38.81
C PRO A 418 -33.76 9.00 -40.01
N PRO A 419 -34.95 9.24 -40.60
CA PRO A 419 -35.10 10.12 -41.74
C PRO A 419 -34.70 11.55 -41.36
N SER A 420 -33.93 12.19 -42.25
CA SER A 420 -33.57 13.60 -42.19
C SER A 420 -34.83 14.46 -42.04
N THR A 421 -34.94 15.16 -40.91
CA THR A 421 -35.95 16.20 -40.71
C THR A 421 -35.72 17.29 -41.74
N GLY A 422 -36.68 17.42 -42.67
CA GLY A 422 -36.72 18.45 -43.68
C GLY A 422 -36.64 19.84 -43.07
N GLN A 423 -35.90 20.71 -43.75
CA GLN A 423 -35.78 22.13 -43.43
C GLN A 423 -37.17 22.78 -43.38
N VAL A 424 -37.52 23.33 -42.22
CA VAL A 424 -38.66 24.23 -42.07
C VAL A 424 -38.25 25.59 -42.65
N GLN A 425 -38.88 25.98 -43.76
CA GLN A 425 -38.77 27.34 -44.31
C GLN A 425 -39.43 28.36 -43.35
N PRO A 426 -38.83 29.55 -43.15
CA PRO A 426 -39.46 30.60 -42.36
C PRO A 426 -40.54 31.31 -43.19
N VAL A 427 -41.76 31.38 -42.65
CA VAL A 427 -42.86 32.19 -43.17
C VAL A 427 -42.59 33.65 -42.83
N MET A 428 -42.54 34.52 -43.84
CA MET A 428 -42.48 35.98 -43.66
C MET A 428 -43.84 36.53 -43.21
N PRO A 429 -43.87 37.61 -42.42
CA PRO A 429 -45.12 38.25 -42.02
C PRO A 429 -45.69 39.08 -43.18
N ALA A 430 -46.98 38.91 -43.45
CA ALA A 430 -47.74 39.80 -44.31
C ALA A 430 -48.20 41.03 -43.50
N THR A 431 -48.02 42.20 -44.12
CA THR A 431 -48.55 43.52 -43.77
C THR A 431 -50.06 43.58 -43.59
#